data_AF-A0A2V6W027-F1
#
_entry.id   AF-A0A2V6W027-F1
#
_cell.length_a   1.000
_cell.length_b   1.000
_cell.length_c   1.000
_cell.angle_alpha   90.00
_cell.angle_beta   90.00
_cell.angle_gamma   90.00
#
_symmetry.space_group_name_H-M   'P 1'
#
loop_
_entity.id
_entity.type
_entity.pdbx_description
1 polymer ?
#
loop_
_entity_poly.entity_id
_entity_poly.type
_entity_poly.pdbx_seq_one_letter_code
_entity_poly.pdbx_strand_id
1 'polypeptide(L)'
;MSGIAGVYRTDGHAVAACELDAMSGALAHRGRDAAGQWSDGPVGLVHRLLATTRASAAVEHPVTDAAGAMRLVWDGRLDNRDELGAGADESDEAVVMRAYTRFGDDLPSRLLGDFAFALWDARHGRLLCARDRLGLKPFHYVWRDGVFRFASELRPLLAALPRVETDDEMVLAFLLREFRPGDEHRTFVAGVHRLAPGHALIVDRDGPRRGRYWAPDPARTLGAEVQLVERFSELFRAAVAARLRTDWPVAALLSGGLDSSAIVGTAARIFDERGESSPPLETFTLFTDDRAGDERESARAVSAATGLKGHAVRRIDADPLDGLDAEVDAVEGPIVDPSHHTMAECLEAIRDAGCRVVLSGEGGDQLLDAHGTSQRAVALVRAMGHVAVAVESVFRAQARGRRAARGARRPRVALSAARQSAGRARARYTVVTANGSRRAQGAAPGRRRRRAAAGGARPAWQGRLDHARRPRPGARRHRRPESIGTARPLRRPCWRRPARPAVSRRRG
;
A
#
# COMPACT_ATOMS: atom_id res chain seq x y z
N MET A 1 -2.58 9.09 2.93
CA MET A 1 -3.90 8.53 2.58
C MET A 1 -4.97 9.32 3.33
N SER A 2 -6.26 9.22 3.03
CA SER A 2 -7.24 9.80 3.95
C SER A 2 -7.31 8.97 5.23
N GLY A 3 -7.90 9.50 6.30
CA GLY A 3 -8.20 8.78 7.53
C GLY A 3 -9.69 8.86 7.82
N ILE A 4 -10.30 7.74 8.21
CA ILE A 4 -11.70 7.69 8.63
C ILE A 4 -11.79 7.14 10.05
N ALA A 5 -12.77 7.64 10.81
CA ALA A 5 -13.12 7.10 12.12
C ALA A 5 -14.60 7.36 12.43
N GLY A 6 -15.12 6.70 13.45
CA GLY A 6 -16.44 7.01 13.98
C GLY A 6 -16.90 6.08 15.11
N VAL A 7 -18.03 6.45 15.70
CA VAL A 7 -18.67 5.83 16.85
C VAL A 7 -20.16 5.66 16.54
N TYR A 8 -20.74 4.52 16.90
CA TYR A 8 -22.18 4.32 16.92
C TYR A 8 -22.59 3.60 18.21
N ARG A 9 -23.50 4.20 18.97
CA ARG A 9 -23.98 3.69 20.27
C ARG A 9 -25.39 3.12 20.13
N THR A 10 -25.57 1.82 20.33
CA THR A 10 -26.91 1.20 20.31
C THR A 10 -27.70 1.49 21.58
N ASP A 11 -27.04 1.99 22.63
CA ASP A 11 -27.67 2.50 23.87
C ASP A 11 -28.39 3.86 23.70
N GLY A 12 -28.33 4.48 22.51
CA GLY A 12 -29.01 5.73 22.19
C GLY A 12 -28.43 7.00 22.82
N HIS A 13 -27.38 6.91 23.66
CA HIS A 13 -26.75 8.08 24.26
C HIS A 13 -25.95 8.87 23.24
N ALA A 14 -25.77 10.16 23.46
CA ALA A 14 -24.95 11.00 22.60
C ALA A 14 -23.48 10.53 22.56
N VAL A 15 -22.85 10.58 21.38
CA VAL A 15 -21.40 10.50 21.24
C VAL A 15 -20.76 11.78 21.80
N ALA A 16 -19.65 11.65 22.53
CA ALA A 16 -18.98 12.81 23.11
C ALA A 16 -18.10 13.51 22.07
N ALA A 17 -18.18 14.84 21.96
CA ALA A 17 -17.35 15.60 21.02
C ALA A 17 -15.84 15.33 21.21
N CYS A 18 -15.38 15.27 22.47
CA CYS A 18 -13.99 14.97 22.79
C CYS A 18 -13.52 13.55 22.42
N GLU A 19 -14.44 12.60 22.20
CA GLU A 19 -14.14 11.27 21.67
C GLU A 19 -13.81 11.38 20.17
N LEU A 20 -14.61 12.15 19.43
CA LEU A 20 -14.37 12.43 18.01
C LEU A 20 -13.12 13.30 17.80
N ASP A 21 -12.92 14.32 18.62
CA ASP A 21 -11.71 15.17 18.59
C ASP A 21 -10.44 14.31 18.80
N ALA A 22 -10.47 13.35 19.74
CA ALA A 22 -9.36 12.44 20.00
C ALA A 22 -9.11 11.49 18.81
N MET A 23 -10.15 10.90 18.22
CA MET A 23 -10.02 10.07 17.01
C MET A 23 -9.49 10.89 15.81
N SER A 24 -9.92 12.14 15.66
CA SER A 24 -9.48 13.07 14.61
C SER A 24 -8.03 13.52 14.78
N GLY A 25 -7.58 13.71 16.02
CA GLY A 25 -6.19 13.98 16.36
C GLY A 25 -5.27 12.78 16.10
N ALA A 26 -5.70 11.58 16.46
CA ALA A 26 -4.94 10.35 16.25
C ALA A 26 -4.74 9.98 14.75
N LEU A 27 -5.58 10.47 13.85
CA LEU A 27 -5.49 10.28 12.39
C LEU A 27 -4.81 11.43 11.63
N ALA A 28 -4.24 12.42 12.35
CA ALA A 28 -3.82 13.69 11.75
C ALA A 28 -2.66 13.59 10.74
N HIS A 29 -1.81 12.55 10.85
CA HIS A 29 -0.72 12.26 9.90
C HIS A 29 -1.22 11.72 8.55
N ARG A 30 -2.40 11.09 8.51
CA ARG A 30 -2.98 10.58 7.27
C ARG A 30 -3.45 11.74 6.38
N GLY A 31 -4.45 12.48 6.86
CA GLY A 31 -5.13 13.53 6.12
C GLY A 31 -4.78 14.94 6.60
N ARG A 32 -4.07 15.67 5.72
CA ARG A 32 -3.49 17.00 5.97
C ARG A 32 -4.25 18.17 5.35
N ASP A 33 -5.13 17.93 4.37
CA ASP A 33 -5.76 19.01 3.61
C ASP A 33 -7.03 19.55 4.28
N ALA A 34 -7.81 18.65 4.87
CA ALA A 34 -8.98 19.00 5.66
C ALA A 34 -9.18 18.01 6.82
N ALA A 35 -9.87 18.48 7.86
CA ALA A 35 -10.39 17.66 8.94
C ALA A 35 -11.86 18.03 9.14
N GLY A 36 -12.73 17.03 9.22
CA GLY A 36 -14.17 17.24 9.32
C GLY A 36 -14.80 16.19 10.23
N GLN A 37 -15.82 16.60 10.99
CA GLN A 37 -16.56 15.70 11.88
C GLN A 37 -18.03 16.08 11.94
N TRP A 38 -18.88 15.07 12.10
CA TRP A 38 -20.33 15.20 12.20
C TRP A 38 -20.84 14.25 13.28
N SER A 39 -21.89 14.66 13.99
CA SER A 39 -22.55 13.82 15.00
C SER A 39 -24.04 14.10 15.05
N ASP A 40 -24.84 13.05 15.18
CA ASP A 40 -26.27 13.10 15.47
C ASP A 40 -26.60 12.02 16.50
N GLY A 41 -26.95 12.47 17.71
CA GLY A 41 -27.19 11.64 18.89
C GLY A 41 -26.19 10.46 19.02
N PRO A 42 -26.63 9.21 18.84
CA PRO A 42 -25.81 8.02 19.00
C PRO A 42 -24.72 7.81 17.96
N VAL A 43 -24.62 8.63 16.91
CA VAL A 43 -23.63 8.47 15.82
C VAL A 43 -22.67 9.66 15.80
N GLY A 44 -21.39 9.36 15.61
CA GLY A 44 -20.34 10.33 15.30
C GLY A 44 -19.43 9.80 14.20
N LEU A 45 -19.06 10.65 13.25
CA LEU A 45 -18.21 10.33 12.11
C LEU A 45 -17.10 11.37 11.96
N VAL A 46 -15.89 10.91 11.66
CA VAL A 46 -14.66 11.71 11.56
C VAL A 46 -13.95 11.39 10.25
N HIS A 47 -13.45 12.44 9.59
CA HIS A 47 -12.70 12.36 8.35
C HIS A 47 -11.47 13.25 8.38
N ARG A 48 -10.36 12.73 7.85
CA ARG A 48 -9.10 13.42 7.61
C ARG A 48 -8.76 13.27 6.14
N LEU A 49 -8.84 14.35 5.36
CA LEU A 49 -8.69 14.30 3.91
C LEU A 49 -7.20 14.39 3.50
N LEU A 50 -6.77 13.46 2.64
CA LEU A 50 -5.68 13.69 1.69
C LEU A 50 -6.26 13.73 0.28
N ALA A 51 -6.47 14.92 -0.26
CA ALA A 51 -7.11 15.10 -1.55
C ALA A 51 -6.17 14.71 -2.70
N THR A 52 -6.56 13.71 -3.49
CA THR A 52 -5.87 13.30 -4.72
C THR A 52 -6.46 13.95 -5.98
N THR A 53 -7.68 14.47 -5.92
CA THR A 53 -8.33 15.22 -7.01
C THR A 53 -8.90 16.55 -6.52
N ARG A 54 -9.09 17.50 -7.44
CA ARG A 54 -9.83 18.76 -7.20
C ARG A 54 -11.29 18.48 -6.82
N ALA A 55 -11.91 17.48 -7.43
CA ALA A 55 -13.26 17.04 -7.10
C ALA A 55 -13.38 16.58 -5.63
N SER A 56 -12.43 15.80 -5.12
CA SER A 56 -12.38 15.40 -3.70
C SER A 56 -11.99 16.58 -2.78
N ALA A 57 -11.09 17.47 -3.22
CA ALA A 57 -10.74 18.69 -2.47
C ALA A 57 -11.91 19.68 -2.29
N ALA A 58 -12.94 19.61 -3.13
CA ALA A 58 -14.14 20.44 -3.07
C ALA A 58 -15.28 19.84 -2.20
N VAL A 59 -15.07 18.66 -1.61
CA VAL A 59 -16.09 17.97 -0.80
C VAL A 59 -15.94 18.33 0.69
N GLU A 60 -17.05 18.73 1.31
CA GLU A 60 -17.14 18.78 2.78
C GLU A 60 -17.40 17.37 3.33
N HIS A 61 -16.55 16.91 4.26
CA HIS A 61 -16.67 15.60 4.91
C HIS A 61 -17.05 15.76 6.40
N PRO A 62 -17.83 14.83 7.00
CA PRO A 62 -18.51 13.68 6.40
C PRO A 62 -19.63 14.05 5.42
N VAL A 63 -19.56 13.46 4.23
CA VAL A 63 -20.36 13.83 3.05
C VAL A 63 -21.83 13.53 3.29
N THR A 64 -22.72 14.48 2.99
CA THR A 64 -24.17 14.32 3.13
C THR A 64 -24.83 13.97 1.80
N ASP A 65 -25.97 13.27 1.84
CA ASP A 65 -26.89 13.29 0.70
C ASP A 65 -27.75 14.55 0.71
N ALA A 66 -28.43 14.83 -0.41
CA ALA A 66 -29.27 16.02 -0.56
C ALA A 66 -30.51 16.03 0.36
N ALA A 67 -30.88 14.88 0.94
CA ALA A 67 -31.95 14.77 1.93
C ALA A 67 -31.47 14.95 3.39
N GLY A 68 -30.16 15.00 3.63
CA GLY A 68 -29.59 15.04 4.98
C GLY A 68 -29.73 13.73 5.78
N ALA A 69 -30.17 12.65 5.13
CA ALA A 69 -30.52 11.37 5.73
C ALA A 69 -29.35 10.35 5.70
N MET A 70 -28.29 10.61 4.93
CA MET A 70 -27.10 9.76 4.87
C MET A 70 -25.82 10.55 5.13
N ARG A 71 -24.82 9.89 5.73
CA ARG A 71 -23.48 10.45 5.96
C ARG A 71 -22.37 9.46 5.63
N LEU A 72 -21.40 9.86 4.81
CA LEU A 72 -20.29 9.02 4.33
C LEU A 72 -18.92 9.55 4.78
N VAL A 73 -18.08 8.65 5.28
CA VAL A 73 -16.63 8.83 5.40
C VAL A 73 -15.89 7.82 4.52
N TRP A 74 -14.90 8.28 3.76
CA TRP A 74 -14.27 7.55 2.66
C TRP A 74 -12.74 7.78 2.62
N ASP A 75 -11.94 6.71 2.66
CA ASP A 75 -10.53 6.70 2.24
C ASP A 75 -10.39 5.74 1.06
N GLY A 76 -10.44 6.27 -0.17
CA GLY A 76 -10.47 5.44 -1.37
C GLY A 76 -10.34 6.19 -2.70
N ARG A 77 -10.24 5.42 -3.77
CA ARG A 77 -10.34 5.84 -5.17
C ARG A 77 -11.22 4.84 -5.91
N LEU A 78 -12.20 5.34 -6.65
CA LEU A 78 -13.09 4.57 -7.49
C LEU A 78 -12.48 4.40 -8.89
N ASP A 79 -12.29 3.15 -9.33
CA ASP A 79 -11.71 2.79 -10.63
C ASP A 79 -12.81 2.60 -11.70
N ASN A 80 -13.97 2.02 -11.35
CA ASN A 80 -15.08 1.76 -12.31
C ASN A 80 -16.16 2.86 -12.35
N ARG A 81 -15.75 4.13 -12.39
CA ARG A 81 -16.67 5.29 -12.37
C ARG A 81 -17.70 5.28 -13.50
N ASP A 82 -17.31 4.83 -14.69
CA ASP A 82 -18.17 4.83 -15.88
C ASP A 82 -19.30 3.80 -15.76
N GLU A 83 -19.02 2.61 -15.19
CA GLU A 83 -20.03 1.56 -14.91
C GLU A 83 -21.10 2.04 -13.92
N LEU A 84 -20.75 3.01 -13.08
CA LEU A 84 -21.61 3.59 -12.05
C LEU A 84 -22.28 4.90 -12.49
N GLY A 85 -22.03 5.35 -13.73
CA GLY A 85 -22.61 6.56 -14.30
C GLY A 85 -22.16 7.84 -13.59
N ALA A 86 -20.85 7.99 -13.39
CA ALA A 86 -20.25 9.20 -12.82
C ALA A 86 -20.20 10.36 -13.82
N GLY A 87 -20.33 11.60 -13.34
CA GLY A 87 -19.93 12.79 -14.08
C GLY A 87 -18.40 12.88 -14.24
N ALA A 88 -17.92 13.68 -15.18
CA ALA A 88 -16.46 13.88 -15.37
C ALA A 88 -15.82 14.43 -14.09
N ASP A 89 -16.27 15.61 -13.64
CA ASP A 89 -15.75 16.33 -12.47
C ASP A 89 -16.35 15.89 -11.13
N GLU A 90 -17.13 14.80 -11.12
CA GLU A 90 -17.83 14.34 -9.92
C GLU A 90 -16.89 13.66 -8.91
N SER A 91 -17.08 13.92 -7.61
CA SER A 91 -16.30 13.25 -6.56
C SER A 91 -16.68 11.77 -6.43
N ASP A 92 -15.72 10.94 -6.03
CA ASP A 92 -15.96 9.49 -5.88
C ASP A 92 -17.01 9.23 -4.79
N GLU A 93 -17.00 10.08 -3.75
CA GLU A 93 -17.93 10.09 -2.64
C GLU A 93 -19.38 10.34 -3.10
N ALA A 94 -19.60 11.28 -4.03
CA ALA A 94 -20.92 11.55 -4.60
C ALA A 94 -21.44 10.38 -5.47
N VAL A 95 -20.56 9.76 -6.26
CA VAL A 95 -20.87 8.54 -7.03
C VAL A 95 -21.25 7.40 -6.08
N VAL A 96 -20.51 7.19 -5.00
CA VAL A 96 -20.78 6.14 -3.99
C VAL A 96 -22.11 6.38 -3.26
N MET A 97 -22.43 7.62 -2.88
CA MET A 97 -23.71 7.97 -2.25
C MET A 97 -24.91 7.73 -3.17
N ARG A 98 -24.80 8.08 -4.46
CA ARG A 98 -25.81 7.72 -5.47
C ARG A 98 -25.90 6.20 -5.66
N ALA A 99 -24.77 5.52 -5.72
CA ALA A 99 -24.72 4.08 -5.92
C ALA A 99 -25.37 3.31 -4.75
N TYR A 100 -25.18 3.75 -3.49
CA TYR A 100 -25.91 3.17 -2.35
C TYR A 100 -27.43 3.28 -2.54
N THR A 101 -27.92 4.41 -3.04
CA THR A 101 -29.36 4.62 -3.28
C THR A 101 -29.92 3.67 -4.36
N ARG A 102 -29.08 3.13 -5.24
CA ARG A 102 -29.44 2.15 -6.28
C ARG A 102 -29.25 0.68 -5.86
N PHE A 103 -28.23 0.38 -5.06
CA PHE A 103 -27.79 -1.00 -4.78
C PHE A 103 -27.93 -1.42 -3.30
N GLY A 104 -28.18 -0.48 -2.38
CA GLY A 104 -28.28 -0.73 -0.95
C GLY A 104 -27.07 -1.50 -0.40
N ASP A 105 -27.34 -2.58 0.32
CA ASP A 105 -26.32 -3.43 0.95
C ASP A 105 -25.43 -4.20 -0.04
N ASP A 106 -25.81 -4.29 -1.32
CA ASP A 106 -24.99 -4.87 -2.40
C ASP A 106 -23.97 -3.88 -2.98
N LEU A 107 -24.01 -2.59 -2.59
CA LEU A 107 -23.06 -1.57 -3.04
C LEU A 107 -21.59 -2.04 -3.08
N PRO A 108 -21.03 -2.70 -2.04
CA PRO A 108 -19.61 -3.06 -2.04
C PRO A 108 -19.21 -4.00 -3.20
N SER A 109 -20.12 -4.84 -3.70
CA SER A 109 -19.85 -5.72 -4.85
C SER A 109 -19.71 -4.94 -6.16
N ARG A 110 -20.39 -3.79 -6.26
CA ARG A 110 -20.42 -2.90 -7.42
C ARG A 110 -19.22 -1.96 -7.52
N LEU A 111 -18.48 -1.76 -6.42
CA LEU A 111 -17.29 -0.91 -6.41
C LEU A 111 -16.04 -1.69 -6.84
N LEU A 112 -15.24 -1.07 -7.71
CA LEU A 112 -13.87 -1.47 -8.04
C LEU A 112 -12.92 -0.31 -7.71
N GLY A 113 -11.80 -0.63 -7.06
CA GLY A 113 -10.81 0.35 -6.61
C GLY A 113 -10.17 -0.08 -5.29
N ASP A 114 -9.42 0.82 -4.66
CA ASP A 114 -9.00 0.72 -3.26
C ASP A 114 -9.87 1.64 -2.41
N PHE A 115 -10.47 1.11 -1.33
CA PHE A 115 -11.41 1.85 -0.49
C PHE A 115 -11.59 1.23 0.89
N ALA A 116 -11.73 2.11 1.88
CA ALA A 116 -12.36 1.83 3.17
C ALA A 116 -13.42 2.92 3.40
N PHE A 117 -14.63 2.53 3.79
CA PHE A 117 -15.70 3.50 4.05
C PHE A 117 -16.65 3.08 5.17
N ALA A 118 -17.35 4.07 5.72
CA ALA A 118 -18.55 3.88 6.53
C ALA A 118 -19.63 4.88 6.10
N LEU A 119 -20.83 4.37 5.82
CA LEU A 119 -22.02 5.12 5.43
C LEU A 119 -23.09 4.93 6.51
N TRP A 120 -23.48 6.00 7.19
CA TRP A 120 -24.67 6.04 8.04
C TRP A 120 -25.91 6.30 7.18
N ASP A 121 -26.98 5.53 7.40
CA ASP A 121 -28.28 5.70 6.76
C ASP A 121 -29.37 5.83 7.83
N ALA A 122 -29.74 7.06 8.15
CA ALA A 122 -30.66 7.40 9.23
C ALA A 122 -32.07 6.81 9.03
N ARG A 123 -32.45 6.53 7.78
CA ARG A 123 -33.75 5.90 7.43
C ARG A 123 -33.87 4.47 7.95
N HIS A 124 -32.74 3.75 8.02
CA HIS A 124 -32.65 2.39 8.53
C HIS A 124 -32.00 2.31 9.92
N GLY A 125 -31.41 3.42 10.40
CA GLY A 125 -30.75 3.49 11.71
C GLY A 125 -29.50 2.60 11.80
N ARG A 126 -28.70 2.54 10.73
CA ARG A 126 -27.56 1.62 10.59
C ARG A 126 -26.35 2.22 9.89
N LEU A 127 -25.17 1.70 10.20
CA LEU A 127 -23.96 1.85 9.38
C LEU A 127 -23.85 0.70 8.36
N LEU A 128 -23.50 1.02 7.12
CA LEU A 128 -22.85 0.10 6.17
C LEU A 128 -21.36 0.48 6.09
N CYS A 129 -20.47 -0.42 6.48
CA CYS A 129 -19.02 -0.27 6.33
C CYS A 129 -18.47 -1.32 5.36
N ALA A 130 -17.47 -0.98 4.56
CA ALA A 130 -16.80 -1.95 3.71
C ALA A 130 -15.31 -1.64 3.51
N ARG A 131 -14.54 -2.70 3.22
CA ARG A 131 -13.12 -2.66 2.86
C ARG A 131 -12.92 -3.37 1.53
N ASP A 132 -12.08 -2.79 0.67
CA ASP A 132 -11.89 -3.22 -0.72
C ASP A 132 -11.47 -4.69 -0.89
N ARG A 133 -11.56 -5.15 -2.14
CA ARG A 133 -11.39 -6.54 -2.56
C ARG A 133 -10.05 -7.16 -2.13
N LEU A 134 -8.97 -6.37 -2.06
CA LEU A 134 -7.63 -6.83 -1.66
C LEU A 134 -7.22 -6.31 -0.28
N GLY A 135 -7.98 -5.40 0.31
CA GLY A 135 -7.71 -4.77 1.59
C GLY A 135 -6.61 -3.70 1.53
N LEU A 136 -6.41 -3.06 0.39
CA LEU A 136 -5.38 -2.03 0.20
C LEU A 136 -5.56 -0.85 1.16
N LYS A 137 -6.81 -0.52 1.51
CA LYS A 137 -7.11 0.45 2.58
C LYS A 137 -7.35 -0.26 3.91
N PRO A 138 -6.81 0.23 5.04
CA PRO A 138 -7.04 -0.40 6.33
C PRO A 138 -8.39 0.01 6.94
N PHE A 139 -9.03 -0.92 7.64
CA PHE A 139 -10.26 -0.69 8.40
C PHE A 139 -10.26 -1.59 9.64
N HIS A 140 -10.30 -0.98 10.81
CA HIS A 140 -10.27 -1.61 12.13
C HIS A 140 -11.52 -1.24 12.92
N TYR A 141 -11.98 -2.10 13.82
CA TYR A 141 -13.17 -1.86 14.63
C TYR A 141 -13.15 -2.54 15.99
N VAL A 142 -13.91 -1.97 16.93
CA VAL A 142 -14.21 -2.53 18.25
C VAL A 142 -15.73 -2.55 18.41
N TRP A 143 -16.27 -3.63 18.96
CA TRP A 143 -17.66 -3.71 19.41
C TRP A 143 -17.66 -4.15 20.87
N ARG A 144 -18.12 -3.25 21.76
CA ARG A 144 -18.04 -3.47 23.20
C ARG A 144 -19.09 -2.63 23.92
N ASP A 145 -19.75 -3.22 24.93
CA ASP A 145 -20.63 -2.51 25.87
C ASP A 145 -21.72 -1.64 25.18
N GLY A 146 -22.28 -2.12 24.07
CA GLY A 146 -23.30 -1.39 23.27
C GLY A 146 -22.75 -0.31 22.34
N VAL A 147 -21.43 -0.20 22.18
CA VAL A 147 -20.77 0.81 21.35
C VAL A 147 -19.88 0.19 20.29
N PHE A 148 -20.17 0.53 19.03
CA PHE A 148 -19.34 0.26 17.87
C PHE A 148 -18.39 1.43 17.65
N ARG A 149 -17.12 1.14 17.37
CA ARG A 149 -16.13 2.13 16.95
C ARG A 149 -15.34 1.58 15.79
N PHE A 150 -15.02 2.43 14.83
CA PHE A 150 -14.17 2.07 13.70
C PHE A 150 -13.13 3.15 13.41
N ALA A 151 -12.01 2.77 12.79
CA ALA A 151 -11.00 3.67 12.31
C ALA A 151 -10.13 3.05 11.21
N SER A 152 -9.39 3.87 10.46
CA SER A 152 -8.33 3.39 9.56
C SER A 152 -7.19 2.67 10.31
N GLU A 153 -6.90 3.09 11.54
CA GLU A 153 -5.74 2.65 12.35
C GLU A 153 -6.23 2.13 13.73
N LEU A 154 -5.35 1.52 14.52
CA LEU A 154 -5.65 1.03 15.86
C LEU A 154 -5.62 2.16 16.90
N ARG A 155 -4.69 3.12 16.79
CA ARG A 155 -4.53 4.26 17.74
C ARG A 155 -5.87 4.93 18.13
N PRO A 156 -6.79 5.29 17.21
CA PRO A 156 -8.08 5.90 17.58
C PRO A 156 -9.02 4.99 18.37
N LEU A 157 -8.78 3.67 18.37
CA LEU A 157 -9.59 2.64 19.02
C LEU A 157 -9.03 2.22 20.38
N LEU A 158 -7.73 2.40 20.64
CA LEU A 158 -7.10 1.98 21.89
C LEU A 158 -7.72 2.66 23.12
N ALA A 159 -8.15 3.92 22.98
CA ALA A 159 -8.84 4.68 24.04
C ALA A 159 -10.22 4.12 24.42
N ALA A 160 -10.78 3.20 23.62
CA ALA A 160 -12.04 2.52 23.91
C ALA A 160 -11.87 1.22 24.73
N LEU A 161 -10.63 0.80 24.98
CA LEU A 161 -10.31 -0.37 25.78
C LEU A 161 -10.02 0.07 27.24
N PRO A 162 -10.56 -0.62 28.26
CA PRO A 162 -10.21 -0.32 29.66
C PRO A 162 -8.75 -0.66 29.99
N ARG A 163 -8.15 -1.53 29.17
CA ARG A 163 -6.72 -1.90 29.16
C ARG A 163 -6.39 -2.34 27.74
N VAL A 164 -5.23 -1.93 27.22
CA VAL A 164 -4.67 -2.49 25.99
C VAL A 164 -3.95 -3.79 26.36
N GLU A 165 -4.36 -4.90 25.75
CA GLU A 165 -3.82 -6.25 25.98
C GLU A 165 -3.50 -6.90 24.63
N THR A 166 -2.51 -7.79 24.60
CA THR A 166 -2.10 -8.50 23.38
C THR A 166 -3.05 -9.64 23.04
N ASP A 167 -3.29 -9.85 21.74
CA ASP A 167 -3.84 -11.12 21.25
C ASP A 167 -2.67 -12.12 21.13
N ASP A 168 -2.38 -12.82 22.23
CA ASP A 168 -1.22 -13.73 22.35
C ASP A 168 -1.28 -14.89 21.34
N GLU A 169 -2.46 -15.31 20.90
CA GLU A 169 -2.58 -16.27 19.80
C GLU A 169 -2.13 -15.67 18.47
N MET A 170 -2.47 -14.40 18.19
CA MET A 170 -1.99 -13.71 16.98
C MET A 170 -0.48 -13.48 17.02
N VAL A 171 0.07 -13.14 18.18
CA VAL A 171 1.52 -13.06 18.39
C VAL A 171 2.17 -14.43 18.10
N LEU A 172 1.61 -15.52 18.63
CA LEU A 172 2.10 -16.88 18.37
C LEU A 172 1.96 -17.28 16.89
N ALA A 173 0.84 -16.97 16.25
CA ALA A 173 0.59 -17.22 14.83
C ALA A 173 1.60 -16.49 13.95
N PHE A 174 1.93 -15.23 14.27
CA PHE A 174 2.98 -14.47 13.59
C PHE A 174 4.37 -15.08 13.80
N LEU A 175 4.75 -15.38 15.04
CA LEU A 175 6.08 -15.93 15.38
C LEU A 175 6.33 -17.31 14.77
N LEU A 176 5.32 -18.18 14.74
CA LEU A 176 5.39 -19.51 14.11
C LEU A 176 5.12 -19.47 12.60
N ARG A 177 4.58 -18.36 12.08
CA ARG A 177 4.08 -18.17 10.70
C ARG A 177 2.98 -19.18 10.34
N GLU A 178 1.98 -19.26 11.21
CA GLU A 178 0.83 -20.18 11.16
C GLU A 178 -0.50 -19.45 11.41
N PHE A 179 -0.95 -18.64 10.45
CA PHE A 179 -2.28 -18.04 10.50
C PHE A 179 -3.38 -19.06 10.17
N ARG A 180 -4.46 -19.01 10.96
CA ARG A 180 -5.64 -19.86 10.86
C ARG A 180 -6.75 -19.14 10.08
N PRO A 181 -7.68 -19.88 9.44
CA PRO A 181 -8.90 -19.28 8.90
C PRO A 181 -9.67 -18.48 9.97
N GLY A 182 -9.84 -17.18 9.73
CA GLY A 182 -10.42 -16.23 10.68
C GLY A 182 -9.44 -15.17 11.19
N ASP A 183 -8.13 -15.46 11.20
CA ASP A 183 -7.09 -14.52 11.67
C ASP A 183 -6.94 -13.30 10.74
N GLU A 184 -7.45 -13.35 9.50
CA GLU A 184 -7.59 -12.17 8.64
C GLU A 184 -8.44 -11.05 9.30
N HIS A 185 -9.34 -11.41 10.22
CA HIS A 185 -10.20 -10.50 10.98
C HIS A 185 -9.64 -10.03 12.34
N ARG A 186 -8.48 -10.53 12.76
CA ARG A 186 -7.86 -10.19 14.05
C ARG A 186 -6.82 -9.09 13.89
N THR A 187 -6.42 -8.52 15.03
CA THR A 187 -5.24 -7.65 15.17
C THR A 187 -4.35 -8.22 16.27
N PHE A 188 -3.23 -7.56 16.58
CA PHE A 188 -2.38 -7.95 17.71
C PHE A 188 -2.87 -7.40 19.05
N VAL A 189 -4.00 -6.67 19.07
CA VAL A 189 -4.63 -6.11 20.27
C VAL A 189 -5.95 -6.84 20.54
N ALA A 190 -6.08 -7.40 21.74
CA ALA A 190 -7.25 -8.15 22.16
C ALA A 190 -8.53 -7.29 22.09
N GLY A 191 -9.59 -7.85 21.50
CA GLY A 191 -10.86 -7.15 21.30
C GLY A 191 -10.89 -6.10 20.17
N VAL A 192 -9.76 -5.83 19.51
CA VAL A 192 -9.72 -5.00 18.29
C VAL A 192 -9.67 -5.89 17.06
N HIS A 193 -10.66 -5.71 16.19
CA HIS A 193 -10.84 -6.48 14.97
C HIS A 193 -10.43 -5.68 13.74
N ARG A 194 -10.20 -6.40 12.65
CA ARG A 194 -9.93 -5.87 11.32
C ARG A 194 -11.03 -6.34 10.37
N LEU A 195 -11.53 -5.45 9.53
CA LEU A 195 -12.38 -5.90 8.42
C LEU A 195 -11.46 -6.55 7.37
N ALA A 196 -11.74 -7.78 6.96
CA ALA A 196 -10.89 -8.49 6.01
C ALA A 196 -11.11 -7.99 4.57
N PRO A 197 -10.18 -8.26 3.63
CA PRO A 197 -10.38 -7.97 2.20
C PRO A 197 -11.71 -8.52 1.67
N GLY A 198 -12.44 -7.75 0.85
CA GLY A 198 -13.69 -8.17 0.22
C GLY A 198 -14.86 -8.40 1.19
N HIS A 199 -14.84 -7.76 2.37
CA HIS A 199 -15.90 -7.85 3.37
C HIS A 199 -16.57 -6.52 3.69
N ALA A 200 -17.82 -6.62 4.16
CA ALA A 200 -18.64 -5.54 4.67
C ALA A 200 -19.16 -5.84 6.09
N LEU A 201 -19.55 -4.80 6.81
CA LEU A 201 -20.25 -4.84 8.09
C LEU A 201 -21.54 -4.03 7.95
N ILE A 202 -22.67 -4.59 8.37
CA ILE A 202 -23.87 -3.82 8.69
C ILE A 202 -23.91 -3.72 10.22
N VAL A 203 -24.03 -2.51 10.76
CA VAL A 203 -24.11 -2.27 12.21
C VAL A 203 -25.38 -1.50 12.51
N ASP A 204 -26.30 -2.14 13.23
CA ASP A 204 -27.53 -1.52 13.75
C ASP A 204 -27.64 -1.81 15.25
N ARG A 205 -28.85 -1.66 15.82
CA ARG A 205 -29.14 -1.88 17.25
C ARG A 205 -28.71 -3.25 17.78
N ASP A 206 -28.68 -4.28 16.93
CA ASP A 206 -28.33 -5.65 17.31
C ASP A 206 -26.81 -5.91 17.23
N GLY A 207 -26.04 -4.92 16.79
CA GLY A 207 -24.58 -4.97 16.67
C GLY A 207 -24.07 -5.29 15.25
N PRO A 208 -22.76 -5.53 15.10
CA PRO A 208 -22.12 -5.69 13.80
C PRO A 208 -22.33 -7.09 13.19
N ARG A 209 -23.02 -7.16 12.05
CA ARG A 209 -23.17 -8.36 11.22
C ARG A 209 -22.22 -8.29 10.02
N ARG A 210 -21.33 -9.28 9.89
CA ARG A 210 -20.28 -9.32 8.87
C ARG A 210 -20.65 -10.20 7.67
N GLY A 211 -20.44 -9.69 6.46
CA GLY A 211 -20.60 -10.43 5.21
C GLY A 211 -19.36 -10.37 4.32
N ARG A 212 -19.13 -11.41 3.51
CA ARG A 212 -18.12 -11.40 2.44
C ARG A 212 -18.81 -11.13 1.11
N TYR A 213 -18.49 -10.02 0.47
CA TYR A 213 -19.07 -9.63 -0.81
C TYR A 213 -18.17 -10.01 -2.00
N TRP A 214 -16.87 -10.25 -1.78
CA TRP A 214 -15.93 -10.66 -2.81
C TRP A 214 -14.92 -11.70 -2.31
N ALA A 215 -14.53 -12.59 -3.21
CA ALA A 215 -13.36 -13.46 -3.11
C ALA A 215 -12.83 -13.68 -4.55
N PRO A 216 -11.53 -13.98 -4.74
CA PRO A 216 -11.07 -14.44 -6.05
C PRO A 216 -11.69 -15.82 -6.33
N ASP A 217 -12.28 -15.99 -7.51
CA ASP A 217 -12.69 -17.32 -7.99
C ASP A 217 -11.44 -18.05 -8.51
N PRO A 218 -10.96 -19.10 -7.82
CA PRO A 218 -9.78 -19.82 -8.25
C PRO A 218 -10.11 -20.87 -9.32
N ALA A 219 -11.39 -21.21 -9.54
CA ALA A 219 -11.84 -22.21 -10.49
C ALA A 219 -11.95 -21.66 -11.91
N ARG A 220 -12.20 -20.35 -12.05
CA ARG A 220 -12.29 -19.62 -13.32
C ARG A 220 -11.16 -19.95 -14.30
N THR A 221 -11.50 -20.67 -15.36
CA THR A 221 -10.65 -20.81 -16.54
C THR A 221 -10.80 -19.58 -17.44
N LEU A 222 -9.72 -19.24 -18.15
CA LEU A 222 -9.69 -18.17 -19.14
C LEU A 222 -9.37 -18.78 -20.53
N GLY A 223 -9.42 -17.96 -21.59
CA GLY A 223 -9.31 -18.38 -22.99
C GLY A 223 -7.90 -18.80 -23.45
N ALA A 224 -7.68 -18.77 -24.77
CA ALA A 224 -6.40 -19.16 -25.37
C ALA A 224 -5.27 -18.17 -25.05
N GLU A 225 -4.03 -18.67 -24.97
CA GLU A 225 -2.85 -17.93 -24.46
C GLU A 225 -2.66 -16.54 -25.09
N VAL A 226 -2.81 -16.41 -26.42
CA VAL A 226 -2.72 -15.10 -27.10
C VAL A 226 -3.76 -14.10 -26.60
N GLN A 227 -5.00 -14.55 -26.40
CA GLN A 227 -6.11 -13.75 -25.87
C GLN A 227 -5.85 -13.36 -24.39
N LEU A 228 -5.06 -14.15 -23.65
CA LEU A 228 -4.67 -13.83 -22.28
C LEU A 228 -3.62 -12.72 -22.24
N VAL A 229 -2.64 -12.72 -23.14
CA VAL A 229 -1.59 -11.68 -23.21
C VAL A 229 -2.20 -10.34 -23.64
N GLU A 230 -3.08 -10.36 -24.65
CA GLU A 230 -3.85 -9.18 -25.07
C GLU A 230 -4.73 -8.66 -23.92
N ARG A 231 -5.57 -9.52 -23.33
CA ARG A 231 -6.48 -9.12 -22.24
C ARG A 231 -5.75 -8.70 -20.97
N PHE A 232 -4.60 -9.29 -20.65
CA PHE A 232 -3.76 -8.82 -19.55
C PHE A 232 -3.23 -7.42 -19.84
N SER A 233 -2.74 -7.17 -21.06
CA SER A 233 -2.21 -5.85 -21.47
C SER A 233 -3.30 -4.77 -21.40
N GLU A 234 -4.52 -5.05 -21.84
CA GLU A 234 -5.69 -4.18 -21.68
C GLU A 234 -5.96 -3.86 -20.20
N LEU A 235 -6.09 -4.89 -19.36
CA LEU A 235 -6.45 -4.76 -17.95
C LEU A 235 -5.35 -4.06 -17.14
N PHE A 236 -4.08 -4.35 -17.42
CA PHE A 236 -2.94 -3.71 -16.80
C PHE A 236 -2.88 -2.22 -17.15
N ARG A 237 -3.03 -1.89 -18.45
CA ARG A 237 -3.11 -0.49 -18.91
C ARG A 237 -4.28 0.25 -18.29
N ALA A 238 -5.46 -0.37 -18.18
CA ALA A 238 -6.62 0.22 -17.52
C ALA A 238 -6.37 0.45 -16.01
N ALA A 239 -5.78 -0.51 -15.31
CA ALA A 239 -5.46 -0.40 -13.88
C ALA A 239 -4.45 0.72 -13.59
N VAL A 240 -3.44 0.91 -14.45
CA VAL A 240 -2.51 2.05 -14.40
C VAL A 240 -3.25 3.37 -14.72
N ALA A 241 -4.04 3.41 -15.80
CA ALA A 241 -4.77 4.62 -16.21
C ALA A 241 -5.73 5.16 -15.13
N ALA A 242 -6.39 4.27 -14.38
CA ALA A 242 -7.27 4.62 -13.26
C ALA A 242 -6.50 5.22 -12.06
N ARG A 243 -5.30 4.71 -11.77
CA ARG A 243 -4.40 5.23 -10.72
C ARG A 243 -3.78 6.58 -11.10
N LEU A 244 -3.75 6.89 -12.39
CA LEU A 244 -3.34 8.18 -12.96
C LEU A 244 -4.49 9.21 -13.06
N ARG A 245 -5.58 9.05 -12.28
CA ARG A 245 -6.62 10.07 -12.12
C ARG A 245 -6.30 10.92 -10.88
N THR A 246 -5.53 11.99 -11.08
CA THR A 246 -5.15 12.96 -10.04
C THR A 246 -4.86 14.32 -10.67
N ASP A 247 -5.07 15.39 -9.91
CA ASP A 247 -4.74 16.77 -10.28
C ASP A 247 -3.33 17.20 -9.82
N TRP A 248 -2.58 16.28 -9.21
CA TRP A 248 -1.32 16.54 -8.52
C TRP A 248 -0.16 15.70 -9.08
N PRO A 249 1.11 16.11 -8.87
CA PRO A 249 2.25 15.34 -9.31
C PRO A 249 2.20 13.87 -8.86
N VAL A 250 2.59 12.97 -9.76
CA VAL A 250 2.65 11.53 -9.55
C VAL A 250 4.11 11.13 -9.36
N ALA A 251 4.40 10.39 -8.29
CA ALA A 251 5.65 9.67 -8.15
C ALA A 251 5.49 8.22 -8.64
N ALA A 252 6.55 7.64 -9.20
CA ALA A 252 6.63 6.19 -9.41
C ALA A 252 7.96 5.65 -8.86
N LEU A 253 7.88 4.63 -8.01
CA LEU A 253 9.05 3.91 -7.52
C LEU A 253 9.64 3.06 -8.66
N LEU A 254 10.92 3.26 -8.96
CA LEU A 254 11.60 2.66 -10.11
C LEU A 254 12.91 1.99 -9.69
N SER A 255 12.87 0.66 -9.58
CA SER A 255 14.04 -0.21 -9.41
C SER A 255 14.69 -0.64 -10.73
N GLY A 256 14.00 -0.41 -11.86
CA GLY A 256 14.36 -1.04 -13.14
C GLY A 256 14.12 -2.56 -13.19
N GLY A 257 13.51 -3.15 -12.15
CA GLY A 257 12.92 -4.49 -12.20
C GLY A 257 11.68 -4.52 -13.09
N LEU A 258 11.22 -5.72 -13.48
CA LEU A 258 10.16 -5.87 -14.49
C LEU A 258 8.87 -5.13 -14.11
N ASP A 259 8.40 -5.31 -12.87
CA ASP A 259 7.11 -4.78 -12.41
C ASP A 259 7.09 -3.24 -12.39
N SER A 260 8.11 -2.62 -11.77
CA SER A 260 8.24 -1.16 -11.73
C SER A 260 8.43 -0.56 -13.13
N SER A 261 9.25 -1.20 -13.97
CA SER A 261 9.48 -0.77 -15.35
C SER A 261 8.22 -0.87 -16.22
N ALA A 262 7.41 -1.92 -16.05
CA ALA A 262 6.17 -2.11 -16.77
C ALA A 262 5.13 -1.04 -16.39
N ILE A 263 5.00 -0.71 -15.11
CA ILE A 263 4.14 0.37 -14.63
C ILE A 263 4.62 1.73 -15.16
N VAL A 264 5.91 2.04 -15.00
CA VAL A 264 6.50 3.32 -15.45
C VAL A 264 6.38 3.51 -16.96
N GLY A 265 6.72 2.50 -17.76
CA GLY A 265 6.59 2.55 -19.22
C GLY A 265 5.14 2.63 -19.71
N THR A 266 4.19 2.03 -18.98
CA THR A 266 2.76 2.14 -19.29
C THR A 266 2.21 3.52 -18.91
N ALA A 267 2.64 4.06 -17.76
CA ALA A 267 2.23 5.37 -17.28
C ALA A 267 2.76 6.50 -18.17
N ALA A 268 4.02 6.43 -18.61
CA ALA A 268 4.60 7.36 -19.58
C ALA A 268 3.75 7.45 -20.85
N ARG A 269 3.43 6.31 -21.48
CA ARG A 269 2.62 6.26 -22.71
C ARG A 269 1.20 6.81 -22.51
N ILE A 270 0.59 6.55 -21.35
CA ILE A 270 -0.72 7.14 -21.01
C ILE A 270 -0.62 8.67 -20.86
N PHE A 271 0.53 9.20 -20.44
CA PHE A 271 0.76 10.64 -20.36
C PHE A 271 1.05 11.26 -21.73
N ASP A 272 1.89 10.63 -22.56
CA ASP A 272 2.14 11.04 -23.94
C ASP A 272 0.83 11.18 -24.74
N GLU A 273 -0.09 10.22 -24.57
CA GLU A 273 -1.41 10.20 -25.21
C GLU A 273 -2.41 11.22 -24.64
N ARG A 274 -2.20 11.73 -23.42
CA ARG A 274 -3.00 12.79 -22.78
C ARG A 274 -2.43 14.19 -23.02
N GLY A 275 -1.16 14.29 -23.40
CA GLY A 275 -0.43 15.55 -23.56
C GLY A 275 -0.33 16.38 -22.27
N GLU A 276 -0.20 17.70 -22.44
CA GLU A 276 -0.05 18.72 -21.38
C GLU A 276 -1.22 18.75 -20.37
N SER A 277 -2.31 18.04 -20.65
CA SER A 277 -3.47 17.85 -19.75
C SER A 277 -3.15 17.09 -18.45
N SER A 278 -2.00 16.40 -18.38
CA SER A 278 -1.60 15.59 -17.22
C SER A 278 -0.73 16.39 -16.23
N PRO A 279 -0.86 16.17 -14.90
CA PRO A 279 0.17 16.62 -13.95
C PRO A 279 1.51 15.90 -14.24
N PRO A 280 2.66 16.38 -13.75
CA PRO A 280 3.94 15.73 -14.01
C PRO A 280 4.05 14.35 -13.35
N LEU A 281 4.71 13.41 -14.04
CA LEU A 281 5.12 12.10 -13.51
C LEU A 281 6.64 12.11 -13.34
N GLU A 282 7.10 11.81 -12.13
CA GLU A 282 8.53 11.75 -11.79
C GLU A 282 8.87 10.39 -11.16
N THR A 283 10.05 9.87 -11.49
CA THR A 283 10.50 8.54 -11.08
C THR A 283 11.49 8.64 -9.91
N PHE A 284 11.39 7.74 -8.95
CA PHE A 284 12.21 7.73 -7.73
C PHE A 284 12.87 6.37 -7.56
N THR A 285 14.20 6.37 -7.50
CA THR A 285 15.05 5.18 -7.40
C THR A 285 15.87 5.25 -6.12
N LEU A 286 15.72 4.25 -5.26
CA LEU A 286 16.62 4.05 -4.12
C LEU A 286 17.91 3.38 -4.58
N PHE A 287 19.04 3.73 -3.95
CA PHE A 287 20.32 3.07 -4.19
C PHE A 287 21.17 3.00 -2.92
N THR A 288 21.92 1.92 -2.74
CA THR A 288 23.02 1.87 -1.76
C THR A 288 24.36 2.18 -2.43
N ASP A 289 25.38 2.45 -1.62
CA ASP A 289 26.77 2.55 -2.12
C ASP A 289 27.42 1.15 -2.36
N ASP A 290 26.74 0.06 -2.01
CA ASP A 290 27.06 -1.31 -2.46
C ASP A 290 26.47 -1.54 -3.87
N ARG A 291 27.33 -1.97 -4.79
CA ARG A 291 26.94 -2.34 -6.16
C ARG A 291 25.87 -3.43 -6.23
N ALA A 292 25.73 -4.28 -5.21
CA ALA A 292 24.65 -5.28 -5.16
C ALA A 292 23.25 -4.68 -4.91
N GLY A 293 23.17 -3.42 -4.45
CA GLY A 293 21.94 -2.66 -4.23
C GLY A 293 21.89 -1.32 -4.99
N ASP A 294 22.71 -1.18 -6.05
CA ASP A 294 22.71 0.01 -6.91
C ASP A 294 21.82 -0.18 -8.15
N GLU A 295 20.54 0.15 -8.00
CA GLU A 295 19.54 0.03 -9.06
C GLU A 295 19.61 1.14 -10.13
N ARG A 296 20.53 2.12 -9.98
CA ARG A 296 20.59 3.32 -10.84
C ARG A 296 20.89 3.02 -12.30
N GLU A 297 21.62 1.97 -12.62
CA GLU A 297 21.92 1.60 -14.02
C GLU A 297 20.63 1.16 -14.75
N SER A 298 19.87 0.24 -14.14
CA SER A 298 18.59 -0.25 -14.65
C SER A 298 17.54 0.85 -14.71
N ALA A 299 17.41 1.67 -13.65
CA ALA A 299 16.47 2.77 -13.61
C ALA A 299 16.76 3.83 -14.68
N ARG A 300 18.03 4.22 -14.88
CA ARG A 300 18.43 5.18 -15.94
C ARG A 300 18.07 4.68 -17.34
N ALA A 301 18.15 3.37 -17.61
CA ALA A 301 17.72 2.81 -18.89
C ALA A 301 16.21 3.03 -19.12
N VAL A 302 15.38 2.88 -18.07
CA VAL A 302 13.93 3.13 -18.15
C VAL A 302 13.61 4.62 -18.24
N SER A 303 14.26 5.49 -17.46
CA SER A 303 14.09 6.95 -17.57
C SER A 303 14.53 7.47 -18.96
N ALA A 304 15.60 6.93 -19.54
CA ALA A 304 16.04 7.30 -20.89
C ALA A 304 15.10 6.80 -21.99
N ALA A 305 14.40 5.68 -21.77
CA ALA A 305 13.41 5.14 -22.70
C ALA A 305 12.03 5.82 -22.61
N THR A 306 11.71 6.46 -21.48
CA THR A 306 10.42 7.15 -21.25
C THR A 306 10.54 8.68 -21.24
N GLY A 307 11.74 9.25 -21.22
CA GLY A 307 11.97 10.69 -21.07
C GLY A 307 11.64 11.27 -19.69
N LEU A 308 11.16 10.44 -18.75
CA LEU A 308 10.72 10.90 -17.43
C LEU A 308 11.88 11.38 -16.57
N LYS A 309 11.65 12.48 -15.84
CA LYS A 309 12.56 12.97 -14.80
C LYS A 309 12.74 11.91 -13.72
N GLY A 310 13.99 11.64 -13.34
CA GLY A 310 14.36 10.60 -12.39
C GLY A 310 15.22 11.13 -11.24
N HIS A 311 14.81 10.80 -10.01
CA HIS A 311 15.50 11.11 -8.76
C HIS A 311 16.20 9.87 -8.24
N ALA A 312 17.52 9.94 -8.09
CA ALA A 312 18.28 8.94 -7.36
C ALA A 312 18.32 9.36 -5.88
N VAL A 313 17.50 8.72 -5.04
CA VAL A 313 17.51 8.91 -3.59
C VAL A 313 18.49 7.90 -2.99
N ARG A 314 19.41 8.36 -2.14
CA ARG A 314 20.30 7.42 -1.46
C ARG A 314 19.50 6.69 -0.38
N ARG A 315 19.63 5.38 -0.31
CA ARG A 315 19.12 4.58 0.82
C ARG A 315 20.06 4.82 2.01
N ILE A 316 19.53 5.09 3.20
CA ILE A 316 20.37 5.20 4.39
C ILE A 316 21.05 3.83 4.63
N ASP A 317 22.36 3.86 4.81
CA ASP A 317 23.17 2.74 5.31
C ASP A 317 23.04 2.74 6.84
N ALA A 318 21.94 2.13 7.31
CA ALA A 318 21.51 2.04 8.70
C ALA A 318 21.53 0.57 9.17
N ASP A 319 21.60 0.34 10.48
CA ASP A 319 21.32 -1.00 11.02
C ASP A 319 19.84 -1.33 10.73
N PRO A 320 19.48 -2.57 10.34
CA PRO A 320 18.08 -2.96 10.15
C PRO A 320 17.17 -2.80 11.39
N LEU A 321 17.73 -2.45 12.55
CA LEU A 321 17.02 -2.11 13.79
C LEU A 321 16.99 -0.60 14.09
N ASP A 322 17.67 0.26 13.31
CA ASP A 322 17.63 1.72 13.48
C ASP A 322 16.24 2.26 13.12
N GLY A 323 15.66 3.06 14.01
CA GLY A 323 14.31 3.61 13.83
C GLY A 323 13.17 2.59 13.95
N LEU A 324 13.46 1.34 14.35
CA LEU A 324 12.47 0.26 14.49
C LEU A 324 11.27 0.66 15.36
N ASP A 325 11.49 1.36 16.48
CA ASP A 325 10.41 1.85 17.34
C ASP A 325 9.44 2.75 16.59
N ALA A 326 9.94 3.67 15.75
CA ALA A 326 9.14 4.58 14.94
C ALA A 326 8.43 3.87 13.78
N GLU A 327 9.03 2.81 13.22
CA GLU A 327 8.37 1.96 12.21
C GLU A 327 7.25 1.11 12.84
N VAL A 328 7.47 0.51 14.02
CA VAL A 328 6.42 -0.20 14.78
C VAL A 328 5.27 0.75 15.14
N ASP A 329 5.60 1.97 15.56
CA ASP A 329 4.63 3.03 15.83
C ASP A 329 3.79 3.36 14.58
N ALA A 330 4.43 3.49 13.41
CA ALA A 330 3.77 3.88 12.16
C ALA A 330 2.96 2.74 11.50
N VAL A 331 3.37 1.48 11.71
CA VAL A 331 2.69 0.27 11.21
C VAL A 331 1.58 -0.19 12.16
N GLU A 332 1.68 0.15 13.45
CA GLU A 332 0.79 -0.29 14.54
C GLU A 332 0.69 -1.83 14.64
N GLY A 333 1.81 -2.50 14.38
CA GLY A 333 1.90 -3.95 14.33
C GLY A 333 3.33 -4.45 14.06
N PRO A 334 3.54 -5.77 14.00
CA PRO A 334 4.86 -6.33 13.80
C PRO A 334 5.33 -6.16 12.35
N ILE A 335 6.59 -5.75 12.22
CA ILE A 335 7.26 -5.51 10.93
C ILE A 335 7.60 -6.84 10.26
N VAL A 336 7.15 -7.01 9.00
CA VAL A 336 7.32 -8.24 8.21
C VAL A 336 8.62 -8.21 7.40
N ASP A 337 9.03 -7.02 6.95
CA ASP A 337 10.32 -6.73 6.32
C ASP A 337 10.81 -5.39 6.87
N PRO A 338 11.95 -5.32 7.59
CA PRO A 338 12.48 -4.09 8.18
C PRO A 338 13.18 -3.22 7.12
N SER A 339 12.57 -3.06 5.94
CA SER A 339 13.06 -2.19 4.88
C SER A 339 12.35 -0.83 4.85
N HIS A 340 11.20 -0.67 5.52
CA HIS A 340 10.41 0.56 5.39
C HIS A 340 11.08 1.79 6.02
N HIS A 341 11.82 1.68 7.13
CA HIS A 341 12.64 2.81 7.62
C HIS A 341 13.62 3.32 6.55
N THR A 342 14.14 2.44 5.69
CA THR A 342 15.02 2.83 4.58
C THR A 342 14.28 3.46 3.39
N MET A 343 12.94 3.35 3.34
CA MET A 343 12.09 4.10 2.40
C MET A 343 11.86 5.54 2.85
N ALA A 344 12.17 5.92 4.10
CA ALA A 344 11.80 7.21 4.68
C ALA A 344 12.29 8.40 3.83
N GLU A 345 13.59 8.49 3.53
CA GLU A 345 14.15 9.57 2.69
C GLU A 345 13.53 9.63 1.29
N CYS A 346 13.05 8.49 0.75
CA CYS A 346 12.36 8.45 -0.53
C CYS A 346 10.94 9.01 -0.43
N LEU A 347 10.21 8.67 0.63
CA LEU A 347 8.88 9.23 0.91
C LEU A 347 8.96 10.74 1.23
N GLU A 348 10.06 11.19 1.86
CA GLU A 348 10.37 12.61 2.06
C GLU A 348 10.61 13.31 0.71
N ALA A 349 11.49 12.78 -0.14
CA ALA A 349 11.76 13.35 -1.46
C ALA A 349 10.52 13.39 -2.38
N ILE A 350 9.66 12.37 -2.31
CA ILE A 350 8.36 12.30 -3.01
C ILE A 350 7.41 13.39 -2.52
N ARG A 351 7.31 13.58 -1.19
CA ARG A 351 6.48 14.63 -0.57
C ARG A 351 6.98 16.02 -0.95
N ASP A 352 8.30 16.23 -0.95
CA ASP A 352 8.92 17.52 -1.19
C ASP A 352 8.90 17.90 -2.69
N ALA A 353 8.83 16.91 -3.59
CA ALA A 353 8.44 17.08 -5.00
C ALA A 353 6.94 17.43 -5.20
N GLY A 354 6.16 17.54 -4.12
CA GLY A 354 4.73 17.86 -4.14
C GLY A 354 3.83 16.68 -4.53
N CYS A 355 4.37 15.47 -4.69
CA CYS A 355 3.61 14.32 -5.14
C CYS A 355 2.56 13.88 -4.11
N ARG A 356 1.40 13.43 -4.61
CA ARG A 356 0.28 12.93 -3.78
C ARG A 356 -0.14 11.50 -4.08
N VAL A 357 0.20 11.00 -5.27
CA VAL A 357 0.02 9.62 -5.68
C VAL A 357 1.40 9.01 -5.89
N VAL A 358 1.59 7.79 -5.39
CA VAL A 358 2.81 7.00 -5.61
C VAL A 358 2.42 5.69 -6.27
N LEU A 359 3.05 5.38 -7.40
CA LEU A 359 2.95 4.08 -8.06
C LEU A 359 4.08 3.17 -7.59
N SER A 360 3.77 1.90 -7.32
CA SER A 360 4.72 0.85 -6.91
C SER A 360 4.48 -0.42 -7.73
N GLY A 361 5.54 -1.19 -7.98
CA GLY A 361 5.47 -2.53 -8.57
C GLY A 361 5.08 -3.64 -7.58
N GLU A 362 4.91 -3.31 -6.31
CA GLU A 362 4.55 -4.25 -5.25
C GLU A 362 3.25 -5.02 -5.57
N GLY A 363 3.27 -6.34 -5.35
CA GLY A 363 2.19 -7.25 -5.75
C GLY A 363 2.42 -7.96 -7.09
N GLY A 364 3.36 -7.48 -7.93
CA GLY A 364 3.67 -8.08 -9.23
C GLY A 364 4.22 -9.50 -9.10
N ASP A 365 5.34 -9.69 -8.40
CA ASP A 365 5.88 -10.99 -7.97
C ASP A 365 4.77 -11.92 -7.42
N GLN A 366 3.95 -11.45 -6.47
CA GLN A 366 2.92 -12.27 -5.81
C GLN A 366 1.80 -12.72 -6.76
N LEU A 367 1.52 -11.94 -7.81
CA LEU A 367 0.53 -12.25 -8.84
C LEU A 367 1.13 -13.18 -9.91
N LEU A 368 2.34 -12.90 -10.38
CA LEU A 368 2.92 -13.41 -11.63
C LEU A 368 4.01 -14.48 -11.45
N ASP A 369 4.41 -14.85 -10.23
CA ASP A 369 5.58 -15.69 -9.92
C ASP A 369 5.78 -16.90 -10.87
N ALA A 370 6.85 -16.81 -11.67
CA ALA A 370 7.32 -17.83 -12.59
C ALA A 370 7.71 -19.17 -11.93
N HIS A 371 7.82 -19.23 -10.60
CA HIS A 371 8.04 -20.44 -9.81
C HIS A 371 6.75 -21.20 -9.46
N GLY A 372 5.58 -20.75 -9.95
CA GLY A 372 4.29 -21.45 -9.79
C GLY A 372 3.63 -21.24 -8.43
N THR A 373 4.06 -20.23 -7.68
CA THR A 373 3.44 -19.80 -6.42
C THR A 373 1.96 -19.50 -6.58
N SER A 374 1.58 -18.65 -7.54
CA SER A 374 0.18 -18.28 -7.77
C SER A 374 -0.68 -19.50 -8.10
N GLN A 375 -0.11 -20.48 -8.82
CA GLN A 375 -0.77 -21.75 -9.13
C GLN A 375 -0.94 -22.65 -7.89
N ARG A 376 0.06 -22.71 -7.00
CA ARG A 376 -0.04 -23.42 -5.70
C ARG A 376 -1.01 -22.73 -4.76
N ALA A 377 -1.03 -21.40 -4.74
CA ALA A 377 -1.99 -20.63 -3.95
C ALA A 377 -3.41 -20.89 -4.47
N VAL A 378 -3.66 -20.74 -5.77
CA VAL A 378 -4.93 -21.10 -6.43
C VAL A 378 -5.33 -22.54 -6.14
N ALA A 379 -4.40 -23.50 -6.16
CA ALA A 379 -4.67 -24.90 -5.80
C ALA A 379 -5.06 -25.06 -4.32
N LEU A 380 -4.44 -24.34 -3.39
CA LEU A 380 -4.82 -24.37 -1.98
C LEU A 380 -6.14 -23.63 -1.72
N VAL A 381 -6.45 -22.54 -2.44
CA VAL A 381 -7.78 -21.90 -2.38
C VAL A 381 -8.86 -22.83 -2.95
N ARG A 382 -8.58 -23.60 -4.02
CA ARG A 382 -9.49 -24.66 -4.51
C ARG A 382 -9.69 -25.79 -3.49
N ALA A 383 -8.66 -26.13 -2.71
CA ALA A 383 -8.71 -27.23 -1.74
C ALA A 383 -9.22 -26.84 -0.34
N MET A 384 -9.09 -25.57 0.06
CA MET A 384 -9.33 -25.10 1.43
C MET A 384 -10.15 -23.80 1.52
N GLY A 385 -10.39 -23.08 0.42
CA GLY A 385 -11.25 -21.88 0.39
C GLY A 385 -10.65 -20.56 0.91
N HIS A 386 -9.41 -20.54 1.41
CA HIS A 386 -8.81 -19.35 2.06
C HIS A 386 -7.52 -18.87 1.37
N VAL A 387 -7.52 -17.59 0.95
CA VAL A 387 -6.43 -16.95 0.18
C VAL A 387 -5.20 -16.62 1.04
N ALA A 388 -5.39 -16.17 2.29
CA ALA A 388 -4.28 -15.81 3.17
C ALA A 388 -3.37 -17.02 3.49
N VAL A 389 -3.97 -18.15 3.88
CA VAL A 389 -3.28 -19.43 4.13
C VAL A 389 -2.54 -19.92 2.87
N ALA A 390 -3.14 -19.72 1.70
CA ALA A 390 -2.55 -20.06 0.42
C ALA A 390 -1.26 -19.26 0.13
N VAL A 391 -1.28 -17.94 0.35
CA VAL A 391 -0.11 -17.06 0.22
C VAL A 391 0.96 -17.35 1.31
N GLU A 392 0.56 -17.65 2.54
CA GLU A 392 1.53 -17.99 3.61
C GLU A 392 2.25 -19.32 3.35
N SER A 393 1.52 -20.37 2.96
CA SER A 393 2.10 -21.69 2.66
C SER A 393 3.18 -21.62 1.58
N VAL A 394 2.99 -20.71 0.62
CA VAL A 394 3.94 -20.33 -0.44
C VAL A 394 5.22 -19.73 0.16
N PHE A 395 5.11 -18.75 1.07
CA PHE A 395 6.27 -18.13 1.71
C PHE A 395 7.09 -19.17 2.50
N ARG A 396 6.43 -20.12 3.18
CA ARG A 396 7.11 -21.26 3.84
C ARG A 396 7.89 -22.13 2.85
N ALA A 397 7.34 -22.36 1.65
CA ALA A 397 8.02 -23.15 0.61
C ALA A 397 9.24 -22.41 0.02
N GLN A 398 9.11 -21.11 -0.27
CA GLN A 398 10.22 -20.28 -0.75
C GLN A 398 11.37 -20.19 0.27
N ALA A 399 11.06 -20.03 1.57
CA ALA A 399 12.06 -20.03 2.64
C ALA A 399 12.85 -21.34 2.73
N ARG A 400 12.18 -22.49 2.55
CA ARG A 400 12.83 -23.82 2.48
C ARG A 400 13.71 -23.96 1.23
N GLY A 401 13.25 -23.48 0.07
CA GLY A 401 14.02 -23.46 -1.17
C GLY A 401 15.31 -22.63 -1.09
N ARG A 402 15.23 -21.41 -0.51
CA ARG A 402 16.41 -20.55 -0.29
C ARG A 402 17.43 -21.16 0.67
N ARG A 403 17.01 -21.99 1.65
CA ARG A 403 17.92 -22.79 2.50
C ARG A 403 18.58 -23.94 1.72
N ALA A 404 17.81 -24.68 0.90
CA ALA A 404 18.36 -25.78 0.10
C ALA A 404 19.45 -25.32 -0.88
N ALA A 405 19.25 -24.17 -1.53
CA ALA A 405 20.23 -23.58 -2.46
C ALA A 405 21.57 -23.18 -1.80
N ARG A 406 21.56 -22.82 -0.51
CA ARG A 406 22.77 -22.40 0.24
C ARG A 406 23.49 -23.54 0.97
N GLY A 407 22.89 -24.74 1.06
CA GLY A 407 23.44 -25.87 1.85
C GLY A 407 24.21 -26.95 1.08
N ALA A 408 24.29 -26.88 -0.25
CA ALA A 408 24.63 -28.03 -1.11
C ALA A 408 26.13 -28.40 -1.21
N ARG A 409 26.83 -28.62 -0.09
CA ARG A 409 28.06 -29.45 -0.10
C ARG A 409 27.66 -30.90 -0.41
N ARG A 410 28.06 -31.43 -1.56
CA ARG A 410 27.75 -32.81 -2.01
C ARG A 410 28.32 -33.89 -1.06
N PRO A 411 27.51 -34.81 -0.54
CA PRO A 411 27.96 -36.14 -0.09
C PRO A 411 27.74 -37.17 -1.20
N ARG A 412 28.70 -38.07 -1.43
CA ARG A 412 28.49 -39.32 -2.19
C ARG A 412 28.10 -40.44 -1.24
N VAL A 413 26.81 -40.70 -1.06
CA VAL A 413 26.31 -41.99 -0.54
C VAL A 413 25.06 -42.37 -1.34
N ALA A 414 24.92 -43.65 -1.67
CA ALA A 414 23.76 -44.16 -2.41
C ALA A 414 22.61 -44.51 -1.46
N LEU A 415 21.35 -44.37 -1.91
CA LEU A 415 20.19 -44.97 -1.26
C LEU A 415 19.13 -45.38 -2.29
N SER A 416 18.94 -46.69 -2.43
CA SER A 416 18.06 -47.32 -3.41
C SER A 416 16.73 -47.74 -2.78
N ALA A 417 15.80 -46.79 -2.59
CA ALA A 417 14.44 -47.09 -2.10
C ALA A 417 13.40 -45.98 -2.43
N ALA A 418 13.05 -45.79 -3.71
CA ALA A 418 11.94 -44.91 -4.12
C ALA A 418 11.39 -45.24 -5.53
N ARG A 419 11.20 -46.53 -5.86
CA ARG A 419 10.66 -46.98 -7.15
C ARG A 419 9.30 -47.67 -7.00
N GLN A 420 8.25 -46.89 -6.72
CA GLN A 420 6.85 -47.18 -7.02
C GLN A 420 6.02 -45.88 -6.84
N SER A 421 4.76 -45.88 -7.33
CA SER A 421 3.78 -44.80 -7.11
C SER A 421 4.05 -43.41 -7.74
N ALA A 422 4.42 -43.35 -9.02
CA ALA A 422 4.30 -42.13 -9.85
C ALA A 422 4.22 -42.42 -11.36
N GLY A 423 3.29 -43.28 -11.78
CA GLY A 423 3.08 -43.60 -13.20
C GLY A 423 2.18 -42.60 -13.93
N ARG A 424 2.57 -42.23 -15.16
CA ARG A 424 1.74 -41.55 -16.19
C ARG A 424 1.30 -40.09 -15.94
N ALA A 425 2.20 -39.14 -16.20
CA ALA A 425 1.90 -37.94 -16.98
C ALA A 425 3.18 -37.40 -17.65
N ARG A 426 3.31 -37.55 -18.98
CA ARG A 426 4.40 -36.95 -19.76
C ARG A 426 3.86 -35.83 -20.66
N ALA A 427 3.87 -34.60 -20.17
CA ALA A 427 3.87 -33.42 -21.02
C ALA A 427 5.33 -33.00 -21.27
N ARG A 428 5.70 -32.77 -22.55
CA ARG A 428 7.04 -32.27 -22.92
C ARG A 428 6.94 -30.76 -23.12
N TYR A 429 7.59 -29.99 -22.25
CA TYR A 429 7.89 -28.58 -22.53
C TYR A 429 9.42 -28.40 -22.51
N THR A 430 9.97 -28.03 -23.66
CA THR A 430 11.39 -27.70 -23.80
C THR A 430 11.57 -26.23 -23.46
N VAL A 431 12.06 -25.94 -22.26
CA VAL A 431 12.40 -24.55 -21.89
C VAL A 431 13.64 -24.12 -22.66
N VAL A 432 13.43 -23.33 -23.72
CA VAL A 432 14.53 -22.70 -24.46
C VAL A 432 14.99 -21.47 -23.68
N THR A 433 15.99 -21.65 -22.81
CA THR A 433 16.65 -20.54 -22.13
C THR A 433 17.48 -19.74 -23.14
N ALA A 434 16.92 -18.64 -23.63
CA ALA A 434 17.65 -17.69 -24.47
C ALA A 434 18.70 -16.94 -23.64
N ASN A 435 19.92 -17.48 -23.56
CA ASN A 435 21.06 -16.76 -23.01
C ASN A 435 22.31 -17.05 -23.85
N GLY A 436 22.90 -16.00 -24.41
CA GLY A 436 23.89 -16.11 -25.48
C GLY A 436 25.28 -16.52 -24.98
N SER A 437 25.88 -17.54 -25.58
CA SER A 437 27.32 -17.79 -25.45
C SER A 437 27.93 -18.17 -26.81
N ARG A 438 29.02 -17.47 -27.18
CA ARG A 438 29.75 -17.71 -28.43
C ARG A 438 30.46 -19.06 -28.35
N ARG A 439 30.05 -20.05 -29.15
CA ARG A 439 30.86 -21.25 -29.39
C ARG A 439 31.87 -21.01 -30.50
N ALA A 440 33.15 -21.02 -30.15
CA ALA A 440 34.21 -21.22 -31.13
C ALA A 440 34.18 -22.66 -31.66
N GLN A 441 34.53 -22.84 -32.93
CA GLN A 441 34.82 -24.15 -33.53
C GLN A 441 36.03 -24.03 -34.47
N GLY A 442 37.02 -24.90 -34.27
CA GLY A 442 37.85 -25.45 -35.35
C GLY A 442 37.52 -26.94 -35.50
N ALA A 443 37.96 -27.67 -36.54
CA ALA A 443 38.93 -27.35 -37.60
C ALA A 443 38.69 -28.31 -38.81
N ALA A 444 39.41 -28.31 -39.95
CA ALA A 444 40.64 -27.58 -40.27
C ALA A 444 40.72 -26.97 -41.69
N PRO A 445 41.10 -27.67 -42.79
CA PRO A 445 42.18 -27.09 -43.59
C PRO A 445 41.85 -26.80 -45.07
N GLY A 446 41.88 -25.51 -45.43
CA GLY A 446 41.96 -25.02 -46.82
C GLY A 446 43.38 -24.53 -47.18
N ARG A 447 43.84 -24.75 -48.41
CA ARG A 447 45.23 -24.47 -48.85
C ARG A 447 45.42 -23.09 -49.50
N ARG A 448 46.55 -22.44 -49.17
CA ARG A 448 47.22 -21.34 -49.92
C ARG A 448 46.45 -19.99 -49.88
N ARG A 449 47.08 -18.81 -50.08
CA ARG A 449 48.40 -18.44 -50.65
C ARG A 449 48.99 -17.19 -49.94
N ARG A 450 50.30 -16.92 -50.07
CA ARG A 450 50.98 -15.72 -49.51
C ARG A 450 50.65 -14.43 -50.28
N ARG A 451 50.63 -13.28 -49.58
CA ARG A 451 51.36 -12.04 -49.94
C ARG A 451 51.45 -11.08 -48.75
N ALA A 452 52.33 -10.06 -48.82
CA ALA A 452 52.60 -9.12 -47.73
C ALA A 452 52.98 -7.72 -48.25
N ALA A 453 52.54 -6.68 -47.52
CA ALA A 453 53.02 -5.29 -47.47
C ALA A 453 52.40 -4.67 -46.20
N ALA A 454 52.99 -3.82 -45.34
CA ALA A 454 54.15 -2.90 -45.35
C ALA A 454 53.75 -1.41 -45.43
N GLY A 455 54.21 -0.60 -44.47
CA GLY A 455 53.89 0.83 -44.29
C GLY A 455 52.62 1.10 -43.45
N GLY A 456 52.51 2.17 -42.65
CA GLY A 456 53.50 3.20 -42.29
C GLY A 456 52.88 4.37 -41.48
N ALA A 457 53.74 5.20 -40.86
CA ALA A 457 53.47 6.53 -40.27
C ALA A 457 52.59 6.71 -38.98
N ARG A 458 53.26 7.18 -37.91
CA ARG A 458 52.86 8.23 -36.92
C ARG A 458 53.75 9.48 -37.22
N PRO A 459 53.76 10.64 -36.49
CA PRO A 459 52.99 11.17 -35.34
C PRO A 459 52.14 12.41 -35.76
N ALA A 460 51.71 13.42 -34.98
CA ALA A 460 51.81 13.85 -33.55
C ALA A 460 50.42 14.39 -33.09
N TRP A 461 50.13 15.15 -32.02
CA TRP A 461 50.79 15.98 -30.98
C TRP A 461 50.22 15.55 -29.59
N GLN A 462 50.83 15.64 -28.40
CA GLN A 462 51.70 16.61 -27.67
C GLN A 462 51.02 17.87 -27.08
N GLY A 463 50.84 17.85 -25.74
CA GLY A 463 50.41 18.97 -24.88
C GLY A 463 50.58 18.62 -23.39
N ARG A 464 51.41 19.40 -22.66
CA ARG A 464 51.78 19.24 -21.23
C ARG A 464 50.60 19.54 -20.29
N LEU A 465 50.36 18.79 -19.20
CA LEU A 465 51.07 18.74 -17.90
C LEU A 465 51.07 20.07 -17.13
N ASP A 466 50.53 20.06 -15.90
CA ASP A 466 51.25 20.57 -14.72
C ASP A 466 50.72 20.01 -13.37
N HIS A 467 51.46 20.21 -12.27
CA HIS A 467 51.17 19.67 -10.92
C HIS A 467 50.81 20.74 -9.87
N ALA A 468 50.02 20.41 -8.82
CA ALA A 468 50.44 20.57 -7.41
C ALA A 468 49.42 20.13 -6.32
N ARG A 469 49.89 19.22 -5.43
CA ARG A 469 49.82 19.22 -3.93
C ARG A 469 48.50 19.51 -3.16
N ARG A 470 48.14 18.57 -2.28
CA ARG A 470 47.32 18.77 -1.05
C ARG A 470 48.12 19.54 0.03
N PRO A 471 47.46 20.07 1.09
CA PRO A 471 47.42 19.32 2.35
C PRO A 471 46.10 19.40 3.17
N ARG A 472 46.03 18.58 4.22
CA ARG A 472 45.09 18.55 5.37
C ARG A 472 45.96 18.30 6.64
N PRO A 473 45.44 18.41 7.89
CA PRO A 473 44.27 19.13 8.39
C PRO A 473 44.63 20.11 9.55
N GLY A 474 43.64 20.75 10.18
CA GLY A 474 43.82 21.48 11.44
C GLY A 474 42.58 21.36 12.34
N ALA A 475 42.76 20.90 13.58
CA ALA A 475 41.66 20.70 14.54
C ALA A 475 41.53 21.86 15.52
N ARG A 476 40.31 22.13 16.00
CA ARG A 476 40.07 22.94 17.22
C ARG A 476 39.02 22.29 18.12
N ARG A 477 39.13 22.58 19.43
CA ARG A 477 38.40 21.92 20.53
C ARG A 477 37.27 22.79 21.08
N HIS A 478 36.32 22.11 21.75
CA HIS A 478 35.47 22.54 22.88
C HIS A 478 34.92 23.98 22.96
N ARG A 479 33.62 24.08 23.26
CA ARG A 479 33.13 24.71 24.50
C ARG A 479 31.79 24.10 24.96
N ARG A 480 31.64 23.89 26.27
CA ARG A 480 30.36 23.88 27.00
C ARG A 480 30.14 25.29 27.60
N PRO A 481 28.90 25.66 27.96
CA PRO A 481 28.44 25.59 29.35
C PRO A 481 27.37 24.46 29.51
N GLU A 482 27.23 23.73 30.62
CA GLU A 482 26.90 24.09 32.02
C GLU A 482 25.41 24.41 32.27
N SER A 483 24.94 24.03 33.46
CA SER A 483 23.53 23.82 33.80
C SER A 483 23.21 24.29 35.21
N ILE A 484 22.11 25.05 35.38
CA ILE A 484 21.34 25.36 36.60
C ILE A 484 20.09 26.12 36.10
N GLY A 485 18.88 25.99 36.66
CA GLY A 485 18.42 25.16 37.79
C GLY A 485 16.88 25.08 37.84
N THR A 486 16.33 24.63 38.98
CA THR A 486 14.91 24.29 39.17
C THR A 486 14.03 25.46 39.66
N ALA A 487 12.75 25.55 39.24
CA ALA A 487 11.57 25.39 40.14
C ALA A 487 10.22 26.01 39.65
N ARG A 488 9.23 25.13 39.39
CA ARG A 488 7.78 25.25 39.69
C ARG A 488 6.91 26.38 39.07
N PRO A 489 5.55 26.28 39.12
CA PRO A 489 4.67 26.87 38.10
C PRO A 489 3.86 28.10 38.53
N LEU A 490 3.36 28.85 37.53
CA LEU A 490 2.37 29.93 37.70
C LEU A 490 0.94 29.49 37.33
N ARG A 491 -0.03 30.32 37.73
CA ARG A 491 -1.45 29.94 37.91
C ARG A 491 -2.36 30.29 36.72
N ARG A 492 -3.49 29.58 36.65
CA ARG A 492 -4.67 29.96 35.84
C ARG A 492 -5.18 31.38 36.18
N PRO A 493 -5.66 32.16 35.21
CA PRO A 493 -6.73 33.14 35.42
C PRO A 493 -8.10 32.46 35.27
N CYS A 494 -9.04 32.79 36.16
CA CYS A 494 -10.44 32.35 36.05
C CYS A 494 -11.28 33.38 35.29
N TRP A 495 -12.22 32.93 34.44
CA TRP A 495 -13.31 33.77 33.93
C TRP A 495 -14.66 33.25 34.44
N ARG A 496 -15.54 34.17 34.84
CA ARG A 496 -16.82 33.89 35.49
C ARG A 496 -17.98 33.90 34.49
N ARG A 497 -18.97 33.04 34.73
CA ARG A 497 -20.32 33.15 34.14
C ARG A 497 -21.08 34.36 34.74
N PRO A 498 -21.89 35.07 33.94
CA PRO A 498 -23.14 35.70 34.39
C PRO A 498 -24.30 34.68 34.41
N ALA A 499 -25.43 35.03 35.03
CA ALA A 499 -26.56 34.12 35.27
C ALA A 499 -27.73 34.26 34.29
N ARG A 500 -28.65 33.28 34.32
CA ARG A 500 -29.98 33.34 33.70
C ARG A 500 -30.93 34.26 34.50
N PRO A 501 -31.84 35.00 33.86
CA PRO A 501 -33.16 35.32 34.42
C PRO A 501 -34.17 34.20 34.12
N ALA A 502 -35.37 34.27 34.72
CA ALA A 502 -36.34 33.17 34.71
C ALA A 502 -37.60 33.41 33.85
N VAL A 503 -38.26 32.28 33.58
CA VAL A 503 -39.63 32.05 33.10
C VAL A 503 -40.63 33.22 33.31
N SER A 504 -41.41 33.52 32.27
CA SER A 504 -42.79 33.99 32.43
C SER A 504 -43.75 33.23 31.50
N ARG A 505 -44.99 32.99 31.95
CA ARG A 505 -46.05 32.32 31.17
C ARG A 505 -47.14 33.33 30.79
N ARG A 506 -47.54 33.35 29.51
CA ARG A 506 -48.86 33.73 28.95
C ARG A 506 -48.93 32.99 27.60
N ARG A 507 -49.94 32.16 27.28
CA ARG A 507 -51.40 32.37 27.19
C ARG A 507 -51.75 33.56 26.28
N GLY A 508 -52.41 33.24 25.18
CA GLY A 508 -52.55 33.98 23.94
C GLY A 508 -52.63 32.92 22.86
#